data_AF-A0A7Y2FIS8-F1
#
_entry.id   AF-A0A7Y2FIS8-F1
#
_cell.length_a   1.000
_cell.length_b   1.000
_cell.length_c   1.000
_cell.angle_alpha   90.00
_cell.angle_beta   90.00
_cell.angle_gamma   90.00
#
_symmetry.space_group_name_H-M   'P 1'
#
loop_
_entity.id
_entity.type
_entity.pdbx_description
1 polymer ?
#
loop_
_entity_poly.entity_id
_entity_poly.type
_entity_poly.pdbx_seq_one_letter_code
_entity_poly.pdbx_strand_id
1 'polypeptide(L)'
;MTVRSTFATSCPVPLTRYPTVQLAHGGGGSLTRQLIEEMFLGAFDNPLLRPLHDGASLPATNRPTAITTDSFVVRPLFFPGGDIGSLAVYGTVNDLA
;
A
#
# COMPACT_ATOMS: atom_id res chain seq x y z
N MET A 1 26.13 -3.56 11.53
CA MET A 1 25.48 -3.23 12.80
C MET A 1 24.01 -3.59 12.66
N THR A 2 23.64 -4.82 13.00
CA THR A 2 22.33 -5.41 12.69
C THR A 2 21.33 -4.96 13.75
N VAL A 3 20.46 -4.00 13.42
CA VAL A 3 19.34 -3.63 14.29
C VAL A 3 18.34 -4.78 14.23
N ARG A 4 18.36 -5.66 15.22
CA ARG A 4 17.28 -6.62 15.45
C ARG A 4 16.09 -5.83 16.01
N SER A 5 15.21 -5.40 15.13
CA SER A 5 13.88 -4.93 15.53
C SER A 5 13.06 -6.16 15.92
N THR A 6 12.79 -6.32 17.22
CA THR A 6 11.83 -7.31 17.72
C THR A 6 10.45 -6.87 17.23
N PHE A 7 9.96 -7.52 16.17
CA PHE A 7 8.59 -7.34 15.70
C PHE A 7 7.65 -7.88 16.78
N ALA A 8 7.08 -7.00 17.59
CA ALA A 8 6.11 -7.37 18.60
C ALA A 8 4.78 -7.65 17.89
N THR A 9 4.34 -8.91 17.89
CA THR A 9 3.03 -9.31 17.34
C THR A 9 1.89 -8.96 18.30
N SER A 10 1.79 -7.68 18.67
CA SER A 10 0.60 -7.15 19.36
C SER A 10 -0.33 -6.54 18.33
N CYS A 11 -1.62 -6.85 18.38
CA CYS A 11 -2.59 -6.18 17.53
C CYS A 11 -2.49 -4.66 17.71
N PRO A 12 -2.32 -3.88 16.62
CA PRO A 12 -2.37 -2.43 16.71
C PRO A 12 -3.73 -2.03 17.31
N VAL A 13 -3.70 -1.06 18.22
CA VAL A 13 -4.92 -0.55 18.86
C VAL A 13 -5.87 -0.07 17.76
N PRO A 14 -7.14 -0.53 17.72
CA PRO A 14 -8.07 -0.18 16.65
C PRO A 14 -8.32 1.32 16.58
N LEU A 15 -8.51 1.83 15.36
CA LEU A 15 -9.03 3.17 15.15
C LEU A 15 -10.45 3.28 15.71
N THR A 16 -10.59 3.96 16.84
CA THR A 16 -11.87 4.07 17.56
C THR A 16 -12.89 4.93 16.84
N ARG A 17 -12.46 5.75 15.89
CA ARG A 17 -13.33 6.63 15.09
C ARG A 17 -14.18 5.85 14.07
N TYR A 18 -13.70 4.71 13.59
CA TYR A 18 -14.40 3.85 12.63
C TYR A 18 -14.29 2.38 13.09
N PRO A 19 -15.31 1.83 13.78
CA PRO A 19 -15.23 0.49 14.35
C PRO A 19 -15.20 -0.63 13.28
N THR A 20 -15.52 -0.30 12.02
CA THR A 20 -15.53 -1.23 10.89
C THR A 20 -14.96 -0.60 9.63
N VAL A 21 -14.45 -1.44 8.71
CA VAL A 21 -13.95 -1.00 7.40
C VAL A 21 -15.10 -0.47 6.55
N GLN A 22 -14.96 0.75 6.05
CA GLN A 22 -15.89 1.41 5.15
C GLN A 22 -15.39 1.37 3.70
N LEU A 23 -16.30 1.50 2.74
CA LEU A 23 -15.93 1.64 1.31
C LEU A 23 -14.97 2.82 1.08
N ALA A 24 -15.13 3.90 1.84
CA ALA A 24 -14.27 5.08 1.75
C ALA A 24 -12.80 4.81 2.10
N HIS A 25 -12.49 3.74 2.86
CA HIS A 25 -11.11 3.32 3.10
C HIS A 25 -10.44 2.72 1.85
N GLY A 26 -11.21 2.26 0.86
CA GLY A 26 -10.72 1.75 -0.43
C GLY A 26 -10.83 2.75 -1.57
N GLY A 27 -11.20 4.01 -1.29
CA GLY A 27 -11.45 5.04 -2.32
C GLY A 27 -10.23 5.86 -2.73
N GLY A 28 -9.06 5.65 -2.10
CA GLY A 28 -7.82 6.40 -2.38
C GLY A 28 -7.77 7.82 -1.80
N GLY A 29 -8.80 8.24 -1.05
CA GLY A 29 -8.89 9.59 -0.47
C GLY A 29 -8.37 9.69 0.97
N SER A 30 -8.85 10.69 1.69
CA SER A 30 -8.41 10.99 3.07
C SER A 30 -8.57 9.82 4.04
N LEU A 31 -9.65 9.04 3.91
CA LEU A 31 -9.90 7.89 4.78
C LEU A 31 -8.93 6.73 4.49
N THR A 32 -8.56 6.52 3.23
CA THR A 32 -7.50 5.56 2.85
C THR A 32 -6.17 5.98 3.47
N ARG A 33 -5.79 7.25 3.33
CA ARG A 33 -4.55 7.78 3.91
C ARG A 33 -4.53 7.67 5.42
N GLN A 34 -5.63 8.01 6.10
CA GLN A 34 -5.76 7.87 7.56
C GLN A 34 -5.58 6.41 8.00
N LEU A 35 -6.17 5.45 7.28
CA LEU A 35 -6.00 4.03 7.59
C LEU A 35 -4.53 3.59 7.44
N ILE A 36 -3.84 4.05 6.41
CA ILE A 36 -2.41 3.77 6.18
C ILE A 36 -1.56 4.36 7.31
N GLU A 37 -1.71 5.65 7.59
CA GLU A 37 -0.89 6.36 8.58
C GLU A 37 -1.14 5.87 10.01
N GLU A 38 -2.41 5.69 10.41
CA GLU A 38 -2.73 5.45 11.81
C GLU A 38 -2.75 3.95 12.17
N MET A 39 -3.05 3.04 11.23
CA MET A 39 -3.10 1.60 11.49
C MET A 39 -1.86 0.87 10.95
N PHE A 40 -1.56 0.99 9.66
CA PHE A 40 -0.47 0.20 9.05
C PHE A 40 0.91 0.73 9.43
N LEU A 41 1.14 2.04 9.30
CA LEU A 41 2.40 2.65 9.73
C LEU A 41 2.54 2.54 11.26
N GLY A 42 1.46 2.73 12.03
CA GLY A 42 1.48 2.49 13.48
C GLY A 42 1.91 1.08 13.89
N ALA A 43 1.52 0.05 13.12
CA ALA A 43 1.87 -1.35 13.39
C ALA A 43 3.25 -1.75 12.86
N PHE A 44 3.66 -1.19 11.73
CA PHE A 44 4.80 -1.67 10.93
C PHE A 44 5.89 -0.59 10.73
N ASP A 45 5.90 0.45 11.56
CA ASP A 45 6.79 1.60 11.40
C ASP A 45 8.26 1.19 11.26
N ASN A 46 8.88 1.68 10.21
CA ASN A 46 10.30 1.52 9.96
C ASN A 46 10.79 2.57 8.93
N PRO A 47 12.10 2.82 8.83
CA PRO A 47 12.65 3.81 7.90
C PRO A 47 12.28 3.59 6.42
N LEU A 48 12.01 2.35 6.00
CA LEU A 48 11.66 2.04 4.61
C LEU A 48 10.18 2.34 4.31
N LEU A 49 9.29 2.20 5.30
CA LEU A 49 7.85 2.41 5.13
C LEU A 49 7.43 3.88 5.33
N ARG A 50 8.10 4.62 6.22
CA ARG A 50 7.76 6.02 6.55
C ARG A 50 7.58 6.98 5.36
N PRO A 51 8.32 6.84 4.24
CA PRO A 51 8.13 7.71 3.09
C PRO A 51 6.78 7.53 2.37
N LEU A 52 6.11 6.38 2.55
CA LEU A 52 4.85 6.03 1.89
C LEU A 52 4.90 6.24 0.36
N HIS A 53 5.97 5.78 -0.28
CA HIS A 53 6.13 5.79 -1.73
C HIS A 53 5.19 4.81 -2.44
N ASP A 54 4.99 5.01 -3.74
CA ASP A 54 4.19 4.15 -4.64
C ASP A 54 4.80 2.74 -4.84
N GLY A 55 5.97 2.47 -4.24
CA GLY A 55 6.60 1.16 -4.23
C GLY A 55 7.68 1.05 -3.16
N ALA A 56 8.14 -0.16 -2.90
CA ALA A 56 9.22 -0.44 -1.97
C ALA A 56 10.56 -0.59 -2.70
N SER A 57 11.56 0.19 -2.28
CA SER A 57 12.96 -0.03 -2.68
C SER A 57 13.58 -1.15 -1.83
N LEU A 58 14.25 -2.10 -2.48
CA LEU A 58 14.86 -3.26 -1.83
C LEU A 58 16.39 -3.10 -1.76
N PRO A 59 16.96 -2.57 -0.66
CA PRO A 59 18.40 -2.34 -0.56
C PRO A 59 19.23 -3.62 -0.42
N ALA A 60 18.59 -4.77 -0.15
CA ALA A 60 19.26 -6.05 0.06
C ALA A 60 19.61 -6.80 -1.24
N THR A 61 19.25 -6.25 -2.41
CA THR A 61 19.53 -6.86 -3.72
C THR A 61 20.85 -6.34 -4.30
N ASN A 62 21.52 -7.18 -5.09
CA ASN A 62 22.80 -6.84 -5.73
C ASN A 62 22.69 -5.74 -6.81
N ARG A 63 21.47 -5.25 -7.08
CA ARG A 63 21.14 -4.17 -8.02
C ARG A 63 20.00 -3.34 -7.43
N PRO A 64 19.87 -2.04 -7.76
CA PRO A 64 18.70 -1.25 -7.41
C PRO A 64 17.43 -1.97 -7.89
N THR A 65 16.55 -2.33 -6.96
CA THR A 65 15.32 -3.08 -7.24
C THR A 65 14.17 -2.39 -6.52
N ALA A 66 13.09 -2.14 -7.25
CA ALA A 66 11.83 -1.67 -6.70
C ALA A 66 10.76 -2.74 -6.90
N ILE A 67 9.80 -2.80 -5.98
CA ILE A 67 8.62 -3.65 -6.07
C ILE A 67 7.39 -2.81 -5.73
N THR A 68 6.35 -2.91 -6.55
CA THR A 68 5.02 -2.40 -6.25
C THR A 68 4.00 -3.52 -6.46
N THR A 69 2.81 -3.35 -5.90
CA THR A 69 1.70 -4.27 -6.12
C THR A 69 0.39 -3.51 -6.04
N ASP A 70 -0.51 -3.86 -6.95
CA ASP A 70 -1.86 -3.34 -6.98
C ASP A 70 -2.89 -4.45 -7.18
N SER A 71 -4.13 -4.16 -6.81
CA SER A 71 -5.28 -5.02 -7.10
C SER A 71 -6.35 -4.20 -7.80
N PHE A 72 -6.88 -4.74 -8.90
CA PHE A 72 -7.80 -4.04 -9.78
C PHE A 72 -9.20 -4.65 -9.66
N VAL A 73 -10.18 -3.84 -9.26
CA VAL A 73 -11.57 -4.27 -9.00
C VAL A 73 -12.60 -3.52 -9.87
N VAL A 74 -12.14 -2.90 -10.96
CA VAL A 74 -12.98 -2.09 -11.85
C VAL A 74 -14.14 -2.90 -12.46
N ARG A 75 -15.30 -2.24 -12.59
CA ARG A 75 -16.50 -2.77 -13.25
C ARG A 75 -17.13 -1.68 -14.13
N PRO A 76 -17.55 -2.00 -15.38
CA PRO A 76 -17.43 -3.29 -16.07
C PRO A 76 -15.98 -3.66 -16.39
N LEU A 77 -15.72 -4.94 -16.76
CA LEU A 77 -14.35 -5.40 -17.06
C LEU A 77 -13.79 -4.81 -18.37
N PHE A 78 -14.67 -4.42 -19.29
CA PHE A 78 -14.36 -3.75 -20.55
C PHE A 78 -15.16 -2.44 -20.62
N PHE A 79 -14.50 -1.33 -20.95
CA PHE A 79 -15.09 0.00 -20.92
C PHE A 79 -14.52 0.88 -22.05
N PRO A 80 -15.19 2.00 -22.42
CA PRO A 80 -14.63 2.90 -23.41
C PRO A 80 -13.24 3.39 -23.01
N GLY A 81 -12.23 3.08 -23.82
CA GLY A 81 -10.83 3.45 -23.57
C GLY A 81 -9.96 2.37 -22.90
N GLY A 82 -10.49 1.19 -22.56
CA GLY A 82 -9.66 0.10 -22.05
C GLY A 82 -10.41 -1.09 -21.44
N ASP A 83 -9.67 -1.91 -20.73
CA ASP A 83 -10.16 -3.06 -19.98
C ASP A 83 -9.36 -3.25 -18.68
N ILE A 84 -9.80 -4.17 -17.83
CA ILE A 84 -9.14 -4.47 -16.56
C ILE A 84 -7.69 -4.93 -16.73
N GLY A 85 -7.36 -5.63 -17.82
CA GLY A 85 -6.00 -6.09 -18.09
C GLY A 85 -5.08 -4.93 -18.47
N SER A 86 -5.55 -4.06 -19.36
CA SER A 86 -4.86 -2.81 -19.71
C SER A 86 -4.64 -1.94 -18.47
N LEU A 87 -5.67 -1.76 -17.64
CA LEU A 87 -5.55 -1.01 -16.39
C LEU A 87 -4.53 -1.65 -15.43
N ALA A 88 -4.54 -2.98 -15.32
CA ALA A 88 -3.63 -3.70 -14.44
C ALA A 88 -2.16 -3.53 -14.84
N VAL A 89 -1.88 -3.60 -16.15
CA VAL A 89 -0.53 -3.37 -16.68
C VAL A 89 -0.12 -1.91 -16.49
N TYR A 90 -0.94 -0.96 -16.94
CA TYR A 90 -0.57 0.46 -16.89
C TYR A 90 -0.45 0.98 -15.45
N GLY A 91 -1.37 0.62 -14.55
CA GLY A 91 -1.31 1.03 -13.15
C GLY A 91 -0.01 0.58 -12.48
N THR A 92 0.27 -0.73 -12.55
CA THR A 92 1.49 -1.30 -11.93
C THR A 92 2.77 -0.75 -12.56
N VAL A 93 2.79 -0.50 -13.88
CA VAL A 93 3.97 0.10 -14.54
C VAL A 93 4.15 1.56 -14.13
N ASN A 94 3.06 2.34 -14.02
CA ASN A 94 3.13 3.74 -13.64
C ASN A 94 3.67 3.95 -12.21
N ASP A 95 3.35 3.04 -11.29
CA ASP A 95 3.90 3.07 -9.92
C ASP A 95 5.42 2.85 -9.87
N LEU A 96 6.01 2.23 -10.90
CA LEU A 96 7.46 2.00 -11.01
C LEU A 96 8.19 3.05 -11.86
N ALA A 97 7.46 3.94 -12.56
CA ALA A 97 7.99 4.81 -13.60
C ALA A 97 8.78 6.02 -13.08
#